data_AF-A0A843CIJ3-F1
#
_entry.id   AF-A0A843CIJ3-F1
#
_cell.length_a   1.000
_cell.length_b   1.000
_cell.length_c   1.000
_cell.angle_alpha   90.00
_cell.angle_beta   90.00
_cell.angle_gamma   90.00
#
_symmetry.space_group_name_H-M   'P 1'
#
loop_
_entity.id
_entity.type
_entity.pdbx_description
1 polymer ?
#
loop_
_entity_poly.entity_id
_entity_poly.type
_entity_poly.pdbx_seq_one_letter_code
_entity_poly.pdbx_strand_id
1 'polypeptide(L)'
;MSRELFTGPFRHGLTFIATVAFVVSFFGSRLFATLFPTTVVVQGGIHFHHFWYGLALMSAAGWMGIAWRNERLYRLYALLYGLGAGFVGDEIGLLLTLGNYQFELALQFFIAAISFVIIATLFIRYRSQLESELLKLSFRERVL
;
A
#
# COMPACT_ATOMS: atom_id res chain seq x y z
N MET A 1 8.35 26.07 27.23
CA MET A 1 7.49 24.94 26.83
C MET A 1 8.14 24.27 25.63
N SER A 2 8.86 23.17 25.88
CA SER A 2 9.74 22.47 24.92
C SER A 2 8.94 21.80 23.81
N ARG A 3 9.27 22.12 22.55
CA ARG A 3 8.73 21.48 21.33
C ARG A 3 9.39 20.12 21.07
N GLU A 4 9.46 19.25 22.08
CA GLU A 4 10.06 17.90 21.95
C GLU A 4 9.04 16.75 21.95
N LEU A 5 7.74 17.05 21.80
CA LEU A 5 6.67 16.06 21.93
C LEU A 5 6.24 15.36 20.62
N PHE A 6 6.92 15.57 19.48
CA PHE A 6 6.53 14.96 18.20
C PHE A 6 7.65 14.28 17.40
N THR A 7 8.78 13.94 18.02
CA THR A 7 9.76 13.03 17.41
C THR A 7 9.40 11.56 17.71
N GLY A 8 8.16 11.19 17.40
CA GLY A 8 7.78 9.77 17.40
C GLY A 8 8.50 9.02 16.26
N PRO A 9 8.64 7.69 16.31
CA PRO A 9 9.27 6.85 15.28
C PRO A 9 8.48 6.79 13.96
N PHE A 10 7.55 7.73 13.73
CA PHE A 10 6.73 7.80 12.55
C PHE A 10 7.60 8.22 11.36
N ARG A 11 7.95 7.25 10.51
CA ARG A 11 8.70 7.47 9.27
C ARG A 11 7.72 7.88 8.18
N HIS A 12 7.41 9.17 8.11
CA HIS A 12 6.41 9.77 7.23
C HIS A 12 6.63 9.36 5.75
N GLY A 13 7.88 9.24 5.31
CA GLY A 13 8.22 8.77 3.98
C GLY A 13 7.89 7.31 3.70
N LEU A 14 8.01 6.42 4.68
CA LEU A 14 7.62 5.02 4.50
C LEU A 14 6.11 4.87 4.44
N THR A 15 5.38 5.59 5.31
CA THR A 15 3.92 5.63 5.27
C THR A 15 3.43 6.17 3.94
N PHE A 16 4.05 7.23 3.42
CA PHE A 16 3.73 7.77 2.10
C PHE A 16 3.93 6.75 0.97
N ILE A 17 5.09 6.07 0.95
CA ILE A 17 5.37 5.01 -0.03
C ILE A 17 4.31 3.90 0.05
N ALA A 18 4.01 3.42 1.27
CA ALA A 18 3.03 2.37 1.48
C ALA A 18 1.62 2.80 1.02
N THR A 19 1.19 4.03 1.32
CA THR A 19 -0.13 4.53 0.90
C THR A 19 -0.21 4.70 -0.61
N VAL A 20 0.84 5.23 -1.27
CA VAL A 20 0.86 5.34 -2.73
C VAL A 20 0.82 3.95 -3.38
N ALA A 21 1.62 3.01 -2.88
CA ALA A 21 1.64 1.63 -3.35
C ALA A 21 0.28 0.93 -3.18
N PHE A 22 -0.38 1.16 -2.05
CA PHE A 22 -1.75 0.70 -1.78
C PHE A 22 -2.75 1.24 -2.81
N VAL A 23 -2.76 2.55 -3.05
CA VAL A 23 -3.67 3.17 -4.03
C VAL A 23 -3.43 2.60 -5.43
N VAL A 24 -2.17 2.52 -5.86
CA VAL A 24 -1.81 2.02 -7.20
C VAL A 24 -2.22 0.56 -7.38
N SER A 25 -1.97 -0.29 -6.38
CA SER A 25 -2.34 -1.71 -6.45
C SER A 25 -3.85 -1.93 -6.38
N PHE A 26 -4.56 -1.24 -5.49
CA PHE A 26 -6.02 -1.34 -5.35
C PHE A 26 -6.75 -0.91 -6.63
N PHE A 27 -6.49 0.31 -7.12
CA PHE A 27 -7.15 0.78 -8.35
C PHE A 27 -6.60 0.07 -9.59
N GLY A 28 -5.33 -0.34 -9.57
CA GLY A 28 -4.72 -1.13 -10.63
C GLY A 28 -5.37 -2.50 -10.79
N SER A 29 -5.63 -3.23 -9.70
CA SER A 29 -6.31 -4.52 -9.76
C SER A 29 -7.77 -4.36 -10.20
N ARG A 30 -8.47 -3.33 -9.71
CA ARG A 30 -9.85 -3.02 -10.13
C ARG A 30 -9.92 -2.68 -11.62
N LEU A 31 -9.02 -1.85 -12.11
CA LEU A 31 -8.93 -1.49 -13.53
C LEU A 31 -8.60 -2.73 -14.37
N PHE A 32 -7.65 -3.54 -13.95
CA PHE A 32 -7.29 -4.79 -14.64
C PHE A 32 -8.48 -5.75 -14.72
N ALA A 33 -9.18 -5.97 -13.62
CA ALA A 33 -10.37 -6.84 -13.57
C ALA A 33 -11.50 -6.33 -14.48
N THR A 34 -11.65 -5.01 -14.61
CA THR A 34 -12.64 -4.37 -15.47
C THR A 34 -12.29 -4.49 -16.96
N LEU A 35 -11.01 -4.32 -17.31
CA LEU A 35 -10.53 -4.40 -18.70
C LEU A 35 -10.36 -5.84 -19.20
N PHE A 36 -10.04 -6.77 -18.30
CA PHE A 36 -9.72 -8.16 -18.62
C PHE A 36 -10.54 -9.17 -17.79
N PRO A 37 -11.89 -9.14 -17.86
CA PRO A 37 -12.76 -9.92 -16.98
C PRO A 37 -12.64 -11.45 -17.18
N THR A 38 -12.10 -11.89 -18.32
CA THR A 38 -11.88 -13.31 -18.64
C THR A 38 -10.48 -13.80 -18.27
N THR A 39 -9.58 -12.90 -17.85
CA THR A 39 -8.20 -13.26 -17.49
C THR A 39 -8.16 -13.73 -16.05
N VAL A 40 -8.34 -15.02 -15.86
CA VAL A 40 -8.25 -15.70 -14.56
C VAL A 40 -7.19 -16.78 -14.62
N VAL A 41 -6.32 -16.82 -13.61
CA VAL A 41 -5.40 -17.95 -13.42
C VAL A 41 -6.19 -19.06 -12.73
N VAL A 42 -6.51 -20.12 -13.46
CA VAL A 42 -7.24 -21.28 -12.93
C VAL A 42 -6.33 -22.49 -12.93
N GLN A 43 -6.12 -23.09 -11.77
CA GLN A 43 -5.38 -24.35 -11.63
C GLN A 43 -6.17 -25.29 -10.73
N GLY A 44 -6.51 -26.48 -11.24
CA GLY A 44 -7.27 -27.49 -10.47
C GLY A 44 -8.68 -27.06 -10.05
N GLY A 45 -9.31 -26.11 -10.76
CA GLY A 45 -10.62 -25.54 -10.39
C GLY A 45 -10.55 -24.42 -9.35
N ILE A 46 -9.35 -24.04 -8.89
CA ILE A 46 -9.13 -22.90 -7.99
C ILE A 46 -8.81 -21.66 -8.82
N HIS A 47 -9.57 -20.60 -8.59
CA HIS A 47 -9.31 -19.27 -9.16
C HIS A 47 -8.26 -18.56 -8.30
N PHE A 48 -7.05 -18.38 -8.82
CA PHE A 48 -6.02 -17.58 -8.18
C PHE A 48 -6.30 -16.10 -8.40
N HIS A 49 -7.04 -15.53 -7.45
CA HIS A 49 -7.30 -14.10 -7.35
C HIS A 49 -6.05 -13.34 -6.92
N HIS A 50 -6.00 -12.05 -7.29
CA HIS A 50 -4.91 -11.17 -6.88
C HIS A 50 -4.81 -11.01 -5.35
N PHE A 51 -5.88 -11.37 -4.64
CA PHE A 51 -5.90 -11.64 -3.20
C PHE A 51 -4.68 -12.43 -2.69
N TRP A 52 -4.33 -13.55 -3.34
CA TRP A 52 -3.26 -14.44 -2.88
C TRP A 52 -1.87 -13.81 -3.05
N TYR A 53 -1.66 -13.10 -4.16
CA TYR A 53 -0.45 -12.29 -4.34
C TYR A 53 -0.38 -11.20 -3.28
N GLY A 54 -1.52 -10.60 -2.91
CA GLY A 54 -1.63 -9.64 -1.82
C GLY A 54 -1.17 -10.19 -0.47
N LEU A 55 -1.71 -11.34 -0.07
CA LEU A 55 -1.32 -12.04 1.16
C LEU A 55 0.15 -12.42 1.17
N ALA A 56 0.68 -12.92 0.04
CA ALA A 56 2.08 -13.27 -0.10
C ALA A 56 2.99 -12.05 0.08
N LEU A 57 2.66 -10.92 -0.54
CA LEU A 57 3.42 -9.66 -0.42
C LEU A 57 3.39 -9.10 1.00
N MET A 58 2.22 -9.06 1.64
CA MET A 58 2.11 -8.60 3.04
C MET A 58 2.88 -9.51 3.99
N SER A 59 2.78 -10.83 3.79
CA SER A 59 3.49 -11.83 4.60
C SER A 59 5.00 -11.73 4.42
N ALA A 60 5.47 -11.55 3.18
CA ALA A 60 6.89 -11.31 2.89
C ALA A 60 7.38 -10.02 3.55
N ALA A 61 6.64 -8.92 3.42
CA ALA A 61 7.01 -7.64 4.04
C ALA A 61 7.08 -7.76 5.58
N GLY A 62 6.08 -8.39 6.19
CA GLY A 62 6.04 -8.64 7.63
C GLY A 62 7.17 -9.55 8.11
N TRP A 63 7.39 -10.66 7.41
CA TRP A 63 8.49 -11.59 7.69
C TRP A 63 9.84 -10.89 7.59
N MET A 64 10.09 -10.16 6.51
CA MET A 64 11.35 -9.45 6.31
C MET A 64 11.56 -8.36 7.37
N GLY A 65 10.48 -7.68 7.80
CA GLY A 65 10.53 -6.72 8.90
C GLY A 65 10.92 -7.35 10.25
N ILE A 66 10.56 -8.62 10.50
CA ILE A 66 10.94 -9.38 11.69
C ILE A 66 12.37 -9.93 11.55
N ALA A 67 12.69 -10.55 10.41
CA ALA A 67 13.93 -11.26 10.18
C ALA A 67 15.13 -10.32 9.98
N TRP A 68 14.93 -9.17 9.34
CA TRP A 68 16.01 -8.25 8.96
C TRP A 68 15.69 -6.81 9.34
N ARG A 69 16.33 -6.34 10.43
CA ARG A 69 16.29 -4.94 10.85
C ARG A 69 17.32 -4.10 10.08
N ASN A 70 17.14 -4.01 8.76
CA ASN A 70 18.00 -3.24 7.86
C ASN A 70 17.25 -2.02 7.32
N GLU A 71 17.70 -0.82 7.71
CA GLU A 71 17.06 0.44 7.29
C GLU A 71 17.01 0.64 5.78
N ARG A 72 17.94 0.02 5.03
CA ARG A 72 17.96 0.08 3.56
C ARG A 72 16.79 -0.65 2.92
N LEU A 73 16.23 -1.66 3.61
CA LEU A 73 15.13 -2.46 3.09
C LEU A 73 13.76 -1.91 3.50
N TYR A 74 13.71 -0.88 4.35
CA TYR A 74 12.44 -0.36 4.86
C TYR A 74 11.53 0.20 3.75
N ARG A 75 12.11 0.74 2.68
CA ARG A 75 11.32 1.17 1.50
C ARG A 75 10.70 -0.02 0.78
N LEU A 76 11.48 -1.08 0.61
CA LEU A 76 10.98 -2.31 0.00
C LEU A 76 9.87 -2.90 0.88
N TYR A 77 10.03 -2.90 2.20
CA TYR A 77 8.98 -3.39 3.12
C TYR A 77 7.70 -2.55 3.00
N ALA A 78 7.83 -1.23 3.00
CA ALA A 78 6.70 -0.32 2.84
C ALA A 78 6.00 -0.50 1.48
N LEU A 79 6.78 -0.65 0.40
CA LEU A 79 6.27 -0.89 -0.94
C LEU A 79 5.52 -2.23 -1.02
N LEU A 80 6.16 -3.33 -0.60
CA LEU A 80 5.56 -4.68 -0.61
C LEU A 80 4.30 -4.73 0.26
N TYR A 81 4.35 -4.14 1.44
CA TYR A 81 3.19 -4.08 2.33
C TYR A 81 2.04 -3.28 1.71
N GLY A 82 2.33 -2.09 1.16
CA GLY A 82 1.33 -1.26 0.49
C GLY A 82 0.70 -1.96 -0.71
N LEU A 83 1.52 -2.51 -1.62
CA LEU A 83 1.05 -3.29 -2.77
C LEU A 83 0.17 -4.46 -2.33
N GLY A 84 0.62 -5.22 -1.35
CA GLY A 84 -0.10 -6.38 -0.86
C GLY A 84 -1.45 -6.01 -0.23
N ALA A 85 -1.45 -4.94 0.58
CA ALA A 85 -2.67 -4.43 1.19
C ALA A 85 -3.68 -3.92 0.15
N GLY A 86 -3.24 -3.32 -0.95
CA GLY A 86 -4.16 -2.86 -2.01
C GLY A 86 -4.83 -4.01 -2.75
N PHE A 87 -4.07 -5.07 -3.08
CA PHE A 87 -4.64 -6.29 -3.67
C PHE A 87 -5.62 -7.01 -2.74
N VAL A 88 -5.31 -7.09 -1.45
CA VAL A 88 -6.25 -7.66 -0.46
C VAL A 88 -7.50 -6.78 -0.32
N GLY A 89 -7.31 -5.46 -0.29
CA GLY A 89 -8.39 -4.49 -0.13
C GLY A 89 -9.42 -4.55 -1.26
N ASP A 90 -8.98 -4.75 -2.51
CA ASP A 90 -9.87 -4.84 -3.67
C ASP A 90 -10.85 -6.02 -3.57
N GLU A 91 -10.37 -7.13 -3.00
CA GLU A 91 -11.13 -8.38 -2.82
C GLU A 91 -12.02 -8.33 -1.57
N ILE A 92 -11.61 -7.63 -0.50
CA ILE A 92 -12.49 -7.33 0.64
C ILE A 92 -13.73 -6.56 0.17
N GLY A 93 -13.57 -5.67 -0.81
CA GLY A 93 -14.71 -4.99 -1.41
C GLY A 93 -15.71 -5.93 -2.05
N LEU A 94 -15.24 -6.94 -2.78
CA LEU A 94 -16.07 -8.00 -3.34
C LEU A 94 -16.72 -8.89 -2.26
N LEU A 95 -15.95 -9.26 -1.23
CA LEU A 95 -16.43 -10.10 -0.12
C LEU A 95 -17.51 -9.41 0.72
N LEU A 96 -17.41 -8.10 0.94
CA LEU A 96 -18.38 -7.32 1.71
C LEU A 96 -19.60 -6.88 0.90
N THR A 97 -19.44 -6.69 -0.42
CA THR A 97 -20.52 -6.20 -1.27
C THR A 97 -21.52 -7.28 -1.66
N LEU A 98 -21.15 -8.57 -1.58
CA LEU A 98 -22.02 -9.72 -1.90
C LEU A 98 -22.81 -9.54 -3.22
N GLY A 99 -22.22 -8.85 -4.21
CA GLY A 99 -22.85 -8.55 -5.50
C GLY A 99 -23.69 -7.27 -5.57
N ASN A 100 -23.70 -6.43 -4.54
CA ASN A 100 -24.40 -5.14 -4.55
C ASN A 100 -23.50 -4.02 -5.11
N TYR A 101 -23.71 -3.68 -6.38
CA TYR A 101 -22.95 -2.67 -7.12
C TYR A 101 -22.90 -1.28 -6.47
N GLN A 102 -23.98 -0.84 -5.81
CA GLN A 102 -24.02 0.48 -5.17
C GLN A 102 -23.09 0.53 -3.94
N PHE A 103 -23.00 -0.57 -3.19
CA PHE A 103 -22.04 -0.69 -2.10
C PHE A 103 -20.60 -0.74 -2.60
N GLU A 104 -20.36 -1.31 -3.79
CA GLU A 104 -19.03 -1.40 -4.38
C GLU A 104 -18.48 -0.02 -4.78
N LEU A 105 -19.29 0.78 -5.47
CA LEU A 105 -18.92 2.16 -5.82
C LEU A 105 -18.71 3.04 -4.58
N ALA A 106 -19.59 2.92 -3.58
CA ALA A 106 -19.45 3.66 -2.32
C ALA A 106 -18.14 3.31 -1.59
N LEU A 107 -17.77 2.03 -1.59
CA LEU A 107 -16.51 1.57 -1.00
C LEU A 107 -15.30 2.09 -1.77
N GLN A 108 -15.29 2.01 -3.10
CA GLN A 108 -14.21 2.55 -3.93
C GLN A 108 -14.03 4.05 -3.71
N PHE A 109 -15.13 4.80 -3.67
CA PHE A 109 -15.11 6.24 -3.38
C PHE A 109 -14.57 6.53 -1.99
N PHE A 110 -15.00 5.78 -0.97
CA PHE A 110 -14.52 5.94 0.40
C PHE A 110 -13.01 5.66 0.52
N ILE A 111 -12.53 4.57 -0.11
CA ILE A 111 -11.11 4.23 -0.15
C ILE A 111 -10.31 5.31 -0.89
N ALA A 112 -10.81 5.82 -2.02
CA ALA A 112 -10.20 6.92 -2.75
C ALA A 112 -10.09 8.18 -1.88
N ALA A 113 -11.20 8.58 -1.24
CA ALA A 113 -11.28 9.79 -0.44
C ALA A 113 -10.34 9.74 0.77
N ILE A 114 -10.33 8.64 1.52
CA ILE A 114 -9.42 8.47 2.67
C ILE A 114 -7.97 8.44 2.20
N SER A 115 -7.66 7.69 1.15
CA SER A 115 -6.29 7.62 0.64
C SER A 115 -5.80 8.98 0.16
N PHE A 116 -6.66 9.74 -0.51
CA PHE A 116 -6.38 11.11 -0.93
C PHE A 116 -6.13 12.03 0.28
N VAL A 117 -6.97 11.97 1.31
CA VAL A 117 -6.78 12.77 2.54
C VAL A 117 -5.46 12.42 3.22
N ILE A 118 -5.11 11.14 3.31
CA ILE A 118 -3.83 10.68 3.89
C ILE A 118 -2.65 11.21 3.08
N ILE A 119 -2.66 10.99 1.75
CA ILE A 119 -1.60 11.44 0.85
C ILE A 119 -1.47 12.97 0.89
N ALA A 120 -2.58 13.71 0.80
CA ALA A 120 -2.60 15.16 0.85
C ALA A 120 -2.09 15.68 2.21
N THR A 121 -2.49 15.06 3.31
CA THR A 121 -1.99 15.41 4.65
C THR A 121 -0.49 15.16 4.76
N LEU A 122 -0.02 13.99 4.32
CA LEU A 122 1.40 13.66 4.30
C LEU A 122 2.18 14.67 3.45
N PHE A 123 1.68 14.97 2.25
CA PHE A 123 2.34 15.86 1.31
C PHE A 123 2.36 17.31 1.78
N ILE A 124 1.23 17.86 2.25
CA ILE A 124 1.12 19.28 2.64
C ILE A 124 1.83 19.54 3.97
N ARG A 125 1.60 18.67 4.97
CA ARG A 125 2.07 18.91 6.34
C ARG A 125 3.51 18.46 6.57
N TYR A 126 3.95 17.43 5.84
CA TYR A 126 5.25 16.80 6.05
C TYR A 126 6.14 16.88 4.82
N ARG A 127 5.92 17.85 3.92
CA ARG A 127 6.68 17.99 2.67
C ARG A 127 8.19 18.00 2.87
N SER A 128 8.68 18.85 3.79
CA SER A 128 10.12 19.02 4.01
C SER A 128 10.73 17.77 4.66
N GLN A 129 9.98 17.09 5.54
CA GLN A 129 10.38 15.81 6.12
C GLN A 129 10.41 14.73 5.05
N LEU A 130 9.39 14.63 4.20
CA LEU A 130 9.30 13.71 3.06
C LEU A 130 10.47 13.88 2.10
N GLU A 131 10.74 15.11 1.65
CA GLU A 131 11.88 15.40 0.78
C GLU A 131 13.18 14.97 1.47
N SER A 132 13.37 15.30 2.74
CA SER A 132 14.59 14.93 3.47
C SER A 132 14.73 13.41 3.71
N GLU A 133 13.64 12.70 4.00
CA GLU A 133 13.64 11.27 4.25
C GLU A 133 13.82 10.50 2.94
N LEU A 134 13.10 10.90 1.89
CA LEU A 134 13.21 10.30 0.56
C LEU A 134 14.57 10.61 -0.10
N LEU A 135 15.19 11.76 0.18
CA LEU A 135 16.54 12.05 -0.32
C LEU A 135 17.64 11.39 0.52
N LYS A 136 17.56 11.43 1.85
CA LYS A 136 18.58 10.81 2.73
C LYS A 136 18.59 9.28 2.64
N LEU A 137 17.42 8.65 2.53
CA LEU A 137 17.34 7.21 2.30
C LEU A 137 17.86 6.85 0.89
N SER A 138 17.61 7.68 -0.15
CA SER A 138 18.16 7.50 -1.51
C SER A 138 19.68 7.61 -1.56
N PHE A 139 20.26 8.54 -0.80
CA PHE A 139 21.72 8.69 -0.71
C PHE A 139 22.38 7.48 -0.02
N ARG A 140 21.77 6.96 1.06
CA ARG A 140 22.27 5.75 1.74
C ARG A 140 22.16 4.47 0.91
N GLU A 141 21.30 4.44 -0.10
CA GLU A 141 21.17 3.34 -1.06
C GLU A 141 22.23 3.39 -2.18
N ARG A 142 22.78 4.57 -2.51
CA ARG A 142 23.74 4.76 -3.63
C ARG A 142 25.23 4.67 -3.28
N VAL A 143 25.60 4.73 -2.00
CA VAL A 143 27.02 4.73 -1.57
C VAL A 143 27.58 3.30 -1.38
N LEU A 144 26.95 2.32 -2.05
CA LEU A 144 27.46 0.96 -2.26
C LEU A 144 27.30 0.62 -3.74
#